data_AF-A0A6P3IV00-F1
#
_entry.id   AF-A0A6P3IV00-F1
#
_cell.length_a   1.000
_cell.length_b   1.000
_cell.length_c   1.000
_cell.angle_alpha   90.00
_cell.angle_beta   90.00
_cell.angle_gamma   90.00
#
_symmetry.space_group_name_H-M   'P 1'
#
loop_
_entity.id
_entity.type
_entity.pdbx_description
1 polymer ?
#
loop_
_entity_poly.entity_id
_entity_poly.type
_entity_poly.pdbx_seq_one_letter_code
_entity_poly.pdbx_strand_id
1 'polypeptide(L)'
;YGFTKEILHKYKLHGKKILQILEEVYTWLPIGTIIDNEVLVIHGGISESTDLNLLHRIERNKMRSVLMPPIPMDGDRAEKKNKLGTATVALGIRTSGSFSEQLTKQEWEQ
;
A
#
# COMPACT_ATOMS: atom_id res chain seq x y z
N TYR A 1 -1.45 -16.96 4.31
CA TYR A 1 -2.23 -17.29 3.09
C TYR A 1 -1.35 -17.82 1.96
N GLY A 2 -1.92 -18.61 1.02
CA GLY A 2 -1.18 -19.34 -0.03
C GLY A 2 -1.07 -18.66 -1.41
N PHE A 3 -1.75 -17.54 -1.62
CA PHE A 3 -1.90 -16.88 -2.93
C PHE A 3 -0.56 -16.61 -3.64
N THR A 4 0.41 -16.01 -2.94
CA THR A 4 1.74 -15.73 -3.51
C THR A 4 2.47 -16.99 -3.96
N LYS A 5 2.44 -18.04 -3.12
CA LYS A 5 3.06 -19.33 -3.45
C LYS A 5 2.39 -19.96 -4.67
N GLU A 6 1.06 -19.87 -4.75
CA GLU A 6 0.28 -20.39 -5.87
C GLU A 6 0.59 -19.67 -7.18
N ILE A 7 0.67 -18.33 -7.18
CA ILE A 7 1.01 -17.53 -8.36
C ILE A 7 2.42 -17.89 -8.86
N LEU A 8 3.40 -17.97 -7.96
CA LEU A 8 4.79 -18.32 -8.31
C LEU A 8 4.90 -19.76 -8.83
N HIS A 9 4.10 -20.68 -8.28
CA HIS A 9 4.08 -22.07 -8.73
C HIS A 9 3.45 -22.23 -10.12
N LYS A 10 2.30 -21.60 -10.37
CA LYS A 10 1.56 -21.68 -11.63
C LYS A 10 2.23 -20.90 -12.77
N TYR A 11 2.83 -19.75 -12.47
CA TYR A 11 3.44 -18.85 -13.45
C TYR A 11 4.94 -18.68 -13.24
N LYS A 12 5.73 -19.74 -13.51
CA LYS A 12 7.17 -19.77 -13.18
C LYS A 12 7.99 -18.62 -13.80
N LEU A 13 7.69 -18.22 -15.03
CA LEU A 13 8.43 -17.17 -15.75
C LEU A 13 7.97 -15.75 -15.41
N HIS A 14 6.68 -15.58 -15.12
CA HIS A 14 6.06 -14.24 -14.99
C HIS A 14 5.43 -13.98 -13.62
N GLY A 15 5.49 -14.93 -12.68
CA GLY A 15 4.80 -14.84 -11.40
C GLY A 15 5.18 -13.60 -10.60
N LYS A 16 6.46 -13.22 -10.60
CA LYS A 16 6.91 -11.96 -9.98
C LYS A 16 6.26 -10.72 -10.60
N LYS A 17 6.20 -10.66 -11.94
CA LYS A 17 5.57 -9.54 -12.67
C LYS A 17 4.07 -9.49 -12.43
N ILE A 18 3.41 -10.65 -12.40
CA ILE A 18 1.98 -10.77 -12.10
C ILE A 18 1.69 -10.24 -10.70
N LEU A 19 2.48 -10.64 -9.69
CA LEU A 19 2.31 -10.16 -8.32
C LEU A 19 2.46 -8.65 -8.20
N GLN A 20 3.44 -8.06 -8.87
CA GLN A 20 3.63 -6.60 -8.88
C GLN A 20 2.42 -5.87 -9.47
N ILE A 21 1.87 -6.38 -10.57
CA ILE A 21 0.68 -5.80 -11.20
C ILE A 21 -0.54 -5.98 -10.30
N LEU A 22 -0.71 -7.15 -9.68
CA LEU A 22 -1.83 -7.41 -8.77
C LEU A 22 -1.77 -6.53 -7.51
N GLU A 23 -0.57 -6.30 -6.96
CA GLU A 23 -0.35 -5.37 -5.85
C GLU A 23 -0.88 -3.98 -6.21
N GLU A 24 -0.62 -3.49 -7.43
CA GLU A 24 -1.14 -2.21 -7.92
C GLU A 24 -2.65 -2.26 -8.18
N VAL A 25 -3.16 -3.28 -8.89
CA VAL A 25 -4.59 -3.40 -9.22
C VAL A 25 -5.45 -3.46 -7.96
N TYR A 26 -5.01 -4.14 -6.91
CA TYR A 26 -5.76 -4.24 -5.66
C TYR A 26 -5.88 -2.91 -4.91
N THR A 27 -5.02 -1.92 -5.17
CA THR A 27 -5.19 -0.59 -4.59
C THR A 27 -6.34 0.20 -5.23
N TRP A 28 -6.79 -0.21 -6.42
CA TRP A 28 -7.89 0.44 -7.15
C TRP A 28 -9.26 -0.14 -6.82
N LEU A 29 -9.34 -1.22 -6.05
CA LEU A 29 -10.62 -1.81 -5.67
C LEU A 29 -11.39 -0.87 -4.72
N PRO A 30 -12.70 -0.68 -4.94
CA PRO A 30 -13.51 0.17 -4.07
C PRO A 30 -13.58 -0.42 -2.66
N ILE A 31 -13.57 0.46 -1.66
CA ILE A 31 -13.65 0.10 -0.24
C ILE A 31 -15.08 -0.21 0.23
N GLY A 32 -16.07 0.31 -0.50
CA GLY A 32 -17.48 0.15 -0.21
C GLY A 32 -18.33 0.81 -1.27
N THR A 33 -19.62 0.51 -1.25
CA THR A 33 -20.61 1.16 -2.12
C THR A 33 -21.86 1.50 -1.32
N ILE A 34 -22.56 2.56 -1.73
CA ILE A 34 -23.86 2.95 -1.17
C ILE A 34 -24.90 2.69 -2.25
N ILE A 35 -25.93 1.90 -1.90
CA ILE A 35 -27.05 1.56 -2.78
C ILE A 35 -28.26 2.39 -2.34
N ASP A 36 -28.92 3.03 -3.32
CA ASP A 36 -30.13 3.83 -3.14
C ASP A 36 -30.04 4.92 -2.06
N ASN A 37 -28.83 5.39 -1.75
CA ASN A 37 -28.56 6.33 -0.65
C ASN A 37 -28.99 5.82 0.74
N GLU A 38 -29.23 4.52 0.88
CA GLU A 38 -29.80 3.91 2.09
C GLU A 38 -28.92 2.80 2.66
N VAL A 39 -28.29 1.99 1.81
CA VAL A 39 -27.58 0.78 2.24
C VAL A 39 -26.08 0.88 1.94
N LEU A 40 -25.26 0.88 2.99
CA LEU A 40 -23.80 0.76 2.88
C LEU A 40 -23.40 -0.71 2.79
N VAL A 41 -22.67 -1.08 1.73
CA VAL A 41 -22.11 -2.42 1.52
C VAL A 41 -20.59 -2.37 1.59
N ILE A 42 -19.99 -3.15 2.50
CA ILE A 42 -18.54 -3.24 2.76
C ILE A 42 -18.14 -4.68 3.10
N HIS A 43 -16.88 -5.07 2.84
CA HIS A 43 -16.43 -6.46 3.02
C HIS A 43 -16.28 -6.88 4.48
N GLY A 44 -15.73 -6.00 5.32
CA GLY A 44 -15.54 -6.27 6.75
C GLY A 44 -16.77 -5.85 7.54
N GLY A 45 -16.71 -4.66 8.12
CA GLY A 45 -17.78 -4.09 8.92
C GLY A 45 -17.47 -2.65 9.30
N ILE A 46 -18.33 -2.07 10.12
CA ILE A 46 -18.19 -0.71 10.62
C ILE A 46 -17.47 -0.68 11.96
N SER A 47 -16.80 0.43 12.23
CA SER A 47 -16.25 0.78 13.55
C SER A 47 -17.02 1.97 14.13
N GLU A 48 -16.85 2.23 15.43
CA GLU A 48 -17.36 3.44 16.09
C GLU A 48 -16.90 4.74 15.41
N SER A 49 -15.72 4.69 14.77
CA SER A 49 -15.09 5.79 14.05
C SER A 49 -15.43 5.86 12.55
N THR A 50 -16.36 5.04 12.05
CA THR A 50 -16.70 5.04 10.62
C THR A 50 -17.51 6.30 10.25
N ASP A 51 -16.94 7.15 9.39
CA ASP A 51 -17.57 8.34 8.82
C ASP A 51 -17.61 8.24 7.28
N LEU A 52 -18.79 8.43 6.68
CA LEU A 52 -18.98 8.39 5.24
C LEU A 52 -18.28 9.53 4.51
N ASN A 53 -18.14 10.70 5.14
CA ASN A 53 -17.41 11.82 4.56
C ASN A 53 -15.92 11.52 4.45
N LEU A 54 -15.36 10.87 5.47
CA LEU A 54 -14.01 10.36 5.44
C LEU A 54 -13.88 9.30 4.34
N LEU A 55 -14.76 8.30 4.32
CA LEU A 55 -14.75 7.20 3.34
C LEU A 55 -14.76 7.72 1.89
N HIS A 56 -15.55 8.75 1.61
CA HIS A 56 -15.64 9.39 0.30
C HIS A 56 -14.35 10.10 -0.13
N ARG A 57 -13.54 10.57 0.83
CA ARG A 57 -12.29 11.33 0.57
C ARG A 57 -11.05 10.44 0.56
N ILE A 58 -11.16 9.17 0.93
CA ILE A 58 -10.00 8.27 0.98
C ILE A 58 -9.46 8.02 -0.43
N GLU A 59 -8.17 8.32 -0.61
CA GLU A 59 -7.42 7.98 -1.82
C GLU A 59 -6.90 6.54 -1.71
N ARG A 60 -7.81 5.57 -1.89
CA ARG A 60 -7.53 4.13 -1.68
C ARG A 60 -6.35 3.62 -2.52
N ASN A 61 -6.15 4.18 -3.70
CA ASN A 61 -5.05 3.84 -4.61
C ASN A 61 -3.65 4.20 -4.07
N LYS A 62 -3.56 5.14 -3.13
CA LYS A 62 -2.29 5.49 -2.44
C LYS A 62 -1.94 4.54 -1.29
N MET A 63 -2.86 3.65 -0.91
CA MET A 63 -2.65 2.65 0.14
C MET A 63 -2.27 1.32 -0.51
N ARG A 64 -0.99 0.92 -0.47
CA ARG A 64 -0.55 -0.35 -1.06
C ARG A 64 -1.07 -1.58 -0.32
N SER A 65 -1.18 -1.48 1.00
CA SER A 65 -1.70 -2.53 1.87
C SER A 65 -2.67 -1.90 2.85
N VAL A 66 -3.58 -2.70 3.39
CA VAL A 66 -4.52 -2.30 4.43
C VAL A 66 -3.77 -1.93 5.72
N LEU A 67 -2.64 -2.58 5.99
CA LEU A 67 -1.86 -2.40 7.22
C LEU A 67 -0.75 -1.36 7.09
N MET A 68 -0.44 -0.90 5.87
CA MET A 68 0.65 0.04 5.63
C MET A 68 0.09 1.42 5.31
N PRO A 69 0.40 2.45 6.11
CA PRO A 69 -0.05 3.79 5.82
C PRO A 69 0.53 4.30 4.48
N PRO A 70 -0.14 5.26 3.82
CA PRO A 70 0.36 5.86 2.59
C PRO A 70 1.75 6.45 2.81
N ILE A 71 2.69 6.10 1.93
CA ILE A 71 4.04 6.68 1.95
C ILE A 71 3.92 8.07 1.32
N PRO A 72 4.31 9.16 1.98
CA PRO A 72 4.34 10.48 1.35
C PRO A 72 5.33 10.43 0.18
N MET A 73 4.80 10.53 -1.03
CA MET A 73 5.59 10.74 -2.24
C MET A 73 5.95 12.23 -2.30
N ASP A 74 7.02 12.62 -1.61
CA ASP A 74 7.53 13.99 -1.65
C ASP A 74 8.07 14.27 -3.06
N GLY A 75 7.35 15.15 -3.77
CA GLY A 75 7.57 15.45 -5.18
C GLY A 75 7.65 16.95 -5.47
N ASP A 76 7.87 17.80 -4.47
CA ASP A 76 8.16 19.23 -4.69
C ASP A 76 9.60 19.56 -4.33
N ARG A 77 10.41 19.65 -5.39
CA ARG A 77 11.82 20.06 -5.36
C ARG A 77 11.91 21.56 -5.04
N ALA A 78 11.78 21.94 -3.77
CA ALA A 78 12.10 23.28 -3.30
C ALA A 78 13.56 23.33 -2.81
N GLU A 79 14.45 23.87 -3.65
CA GLU A 79 15.81 24.23 -3.23
C GLU A 79 15.75 25.36 -2.19
N LYS A 80 16.06 25.06 -0.92
CA LYS A 80 16.61 26.05 0.02
C LYS A 80 17.77 25.46 0.80
N LYS A 81 18.98 25.89 0.43
CA LYS A 81 20.21 25.76 1.23
C LYS A 81 20.04 26.59 2.52
N ASN A 82 20.30 26.00 3.69
CA ASN A 82 21.38 26.42 4.60
C ASN A 82 21.47 25.54 5.87
N LYS A 83 22.71 25.07 6.09
CA LYS A 83 23.45 24.58 7.28
C LYS A 83 22.89 25.12 8.64
N LEU A 84 22.92 24.45 9.81
CA LEU A 84 23.81 23.43 10.41
C LEU A 84 23.16 22.92 11.73
N GLY A 85 23.28 21.62 12.07
CA GLY A 85 23.31 21.14 13.46
C GLY A 85 22.63 19.80 13.80
N THR A 86 23.36 18.68 13.64
CA THR A 86 23.40 17.45 14.49
C THR A 86 22.07 16.67 14.75
N ALA A 87 21.84 15.41 14.33
CA ALA A 87 22.72 14.24 14.37
C ALA A 87 22.41 13.24 13.23
N THR A 88 23.50 12.68 12.71
CA THR A 88 23.58 11.57 11.75
C THR A 88 23.25 10.21 12.39
N VAL A 89 22.36 9.45 11.76
CA VAL A 89 22.66 8.05 11.40
C VAL A 89 22.06 7.78 10.01
N ALA A 90 22.98 7.62 9.06
CA ALA A 90 22.72 7.28 7.69
C ALA A 90 22.35 5.81 7.57
N LEU A 91 21.37 5.49 6.71
CA LEU A 91 21.62 4.53 5.64
C LEU A 91 20.64 4.77 4.48
N GLY A 92 21.10 5.56 3.52
CA GLY A 92 20.59 5.45 2.17
C GLY A 92 21.06 4.12 1.58
N ILE A 93 20.13 3.30 1.12
CA ILE A 93 20.40 2.28 0.11
C ILE A 93 19.43 2.56 -1.04
N ARG A 94 20.00 3.15 -2.09
CA ARG A 94 19.43 3.08 -3.43
C ARG A 94 19.59 1.63 -3.88
N THR A 95 18.51 0.88 -3.91
CA THR A 95 18.44 -0.37 -4.68
C THR A 95 17.26 -0.27 -5.62
N SER A 96 17.56 -0.32 -6.91
CA SER A 96 16.64 -0.62 -8.01
C SER A 96 16.17 -2.09 -7.94
N GLY A 97 15.80 -2.56 -6.75
CA GLY A 97 15.26 -3.88 -6.47
C GLY A 97 13.78 -3.75 -6.19
N SER A 98 12.98 -4.68 -6.71
CA SER A 98 11.55 -4.73 -6.41
C SER A 98 11.34 -4.85 -4.89
N PHE A 99 10.67 -3.86 -4.30
CA PHE A 99 10.29 -3.79 -2.88
C PHE A 99 9.56 -5.03 -2.35
N SER A 100 9.08 -5.90 -3.24
CA SER A 100 8.54 -7.23 -2.93
C SER A 100 9.51 -8.11 -2.14
N GLU A 101 10.83 -7.92 -2.25
CA GLU A 101 11.82 -8.70 -1.50
C GLU A 101 11.89 -8.27 -0.02
N GLN A 102 11.59 -7.01 0.29
CA GLN A 102 11.69 -6.44 1.64
C GLN A 102 10.50 -6.80 2.54
N LEU A 103 9.36 -7.20 1.95
CA LEU A 103 8.13 -7.57 2.66
C LEU A 103 8.09 -9.04 3.15
N THR A 104 9.13 -9.84 2.87
CA THR A 104 9.04 -11.31 3.05
C THR A 104 9.30 -11.84 4.45
N LYS A 105 9.81 -11.03 5.40
CA LYS A 105 10.12 -11.54 6.75
C LYS A 105 9.18 -11.03 7.85
N GLN A 106 8.68 -9.81 7.76
CA GLN A 106 8.05 -9.17 8.91
C GLN A 106 6.53 -9.39 9.02
N GLU A 107 5.86 -9.82 7.94
CA GLU A 107 4.41 -10.13 7.93
C GLU A 107 4.08 -11.62 8.13
N TRP A 108 5.07 -12.52 8.23
CA TRP A 108 4.84 -13.98 8.21
C TRP A 108 4.90 -14.68 9.58
N GLU A 109 5.12 -13.96 10.68
CA GLU A 109 5.19 -14.50 12.05
C GLU A 109 4.07 -14.00 12.99
N GLN A 110 2.87 -13.71 12.45
CA GLN A 110 1.66 -13.55 13.26
C GLN A 110 0.65 -14.67 13.01
#